data_AF-A0A7S1FEL4-F1
#
_entry.id   AF-A0A7S1FEL4-F1
#
_cell.length_a   1.000
_cell.length_b   1.000
_cell.length_c   1.000
_cell.angle_alpha   90.00
_cell.angle_beta   90.00
_cell.angle_gamma   90.00
#
_symmetry.space_group_name_H-M   'P 1'
#
loop_
_entity.id
_entity.type
_entity.pdbx_description
1 polymer ?
#
loop_
_entity_poly.entity_id
_entity_poly.type
_entity_poly.pdbx_seq_one_letter_code
_entity_poly.pdbx_strand_id
1 'polypeptide(L)'
;GLLMGLLLVVYVCFMSLTLLNIVTGIFVSDAIGTANLDRELAAQLEKQNTEQLVVKLQDVFNEMDTEDQGFVTIRQFKECVQEDSLRSFFQSLDLNPDDPDTLFRSLALDGTKELDAGEFVVGCMALRDGARAVNLASLSQDNRRMLKSLRTSFQVAHARLDRIDRTLLTMARSESASAPSPLRDEFTI
;
A
#
# COMPACT_ATOMS: atom_id res chain seq x y z
N GLY A 1 -9.07 -52.09 -58.23
CA GLY A 1 -8.68 -52.75 -56.98
C GLY A 1 -7.72 -51.89 -56.18
N LEU A 2 -6.44 -51.84 -56.59
CA LEU A 2 -5.35 -51.21 -55.83
C LEU A 2 -5.57 -49.72 -55.49
N LEU A 3 -5.95 -48.89 -56.47
CA LEU A 3 -6.17 -47.45 -56.26
C LEU A 3 -7.27 -47.16 -55.23
N MET A 4 -8.39 -47.88 -55.31
CA MET A 4 -9.48 -47.76 -54.35
C MET A 4 -9.05 -48.20 -52.94
N GLY A 5 -8.22 -49.25 -52.85
CA GLY A 5 -7.61 -49.66 -51.59
C GLY A 5 -6.68 -48.60 -51.01
N LEU A 6 -5.84 -47.97 -51.83
CA LEU A 6 -4.93 -46.91 -51.39
C LEU A 6 -5.68 -45.65 -50.93
N LEU A 7 -6.72 -45.24 -51.65
CA LEU A 7 -7.60 -44.14 -51.25
C LEU A 7 -8.29 -44.42 -49.91
N LEU A 8 -8.74 -45.67 -49.68
CA LEU A 8 -9.33 -46.06 -48.41
C LEU A 8 -8.31 -45.97 -47.26
N VAL A 9 -7.07 -46.43 -47.47
CA VAL A 9 -6.01 -46.34 -46.46
C VAL A 9 -5.68 -44.89 -46.14
N VAL A 10 -5.50 -44.04 -47.15
CA VAL A 10 -5.24 -42.61 -46.96
C VAL A 10 -6.38 -41.94 -46.20
N TYR A 11 -7.63 -42.27 -46.54
CA TYR A 11 -8.81 -41.77 -45.83
C TYR A 11 -8.81 -42.18 -44.35
N VAL A 12 -8.57 -43.47 -44.06
CA VAL A 12 -8.52 -43.98 -42.68
C VAL A 12 -7.38 -43.32 -41.89
N CYS A 13 -6.19 -43.20 -42.48
CA CYS A 13 -5.06 -42.52 -41.85
C CYS A 13 -5.41 -41.05 -41.55
N PHE A 14 -5.95 -40.32 -42.52
CA PHE A 14 -6.34 -38.92 -42.34
C PHE A 14 -7.40 -38.75 -41.24
N MET A 15 -8.44 -39.60 -41.22
CA MET A 15 -9.47 -39.57 -40.19
C MET A 15 -8.90 -39.90 -38.81
N SER A 16 -8.00 -40.88 -38.71
CA SER A 16 -7.34 -41.24 -37.44
C SER A 16 -6.44 -40.11 -36.90
N LEU A 17 -5.68 -39.44 -37.78
CA LEU A 17 -4.87 -38.28 -37.42
C LEU A 17 -5.73 -37.11 -36.97
N THR A 18 -6.85 -36.87 -37.68
CA THR A 18 -7.80 -35.83 -37.32
C THR A 18 -8.39 -36.08 -35.92
N LEU A 19 -8.83 -37.32 -35.65
CA LEU A 19 -9.39 -37.68 -34.35
C LEU A 19 -8.34 -37.58 -33.24
N LEU A 20 -7.10 -38.05 -33.48
CA LEU A 20 -6.00 -37.93 -32.52
C LEU A 20 -5.68 -36.47 -32.20
N ASN A 21 -5.66 -35.60 -33.21
CA ASN A 21 -5.40 -34.18 -33.03
C ASN A 21 -6.52 -33.48 -32.23
N ILE A 22 -7.79 -33.84 -32.47
CA ILE A 22 -8.92 -33.32 -31.68
C ILE A 22 -8.78 -33.73 -30.22
N VAL A 23 -8.53 -35.02 -29.96
CA VAL A 23 -8.39 -35.55 -28.60
C VAL A 23 -7.19 -34.90 -27.89
N THR A 24 -6.06 -34.78 -28.58
CA THR A 24 -4.86 -34.10 -28.05
C THR A 24 -5.16 -32.65 -27.73
N GLY A 25 -5.90 -31.93 -28.59
CA GLY A 25 -6.30 -30.55 -28.35
C GLY A 25 -7.13 -30.39 -27.07
N ILE A 26 -8.06 -31.30 -26.81
CA ILE A 26 -8.88 -31.30 -25.58
C ILE A 26 -7.99 -31.50 -24.35
N PHE A 27 -7.12 -32.51 -24.35
CA PHE A 27 -6.25 -32.78 -23.22
C PHE A 27 -5.24 -31.66 -22.95
N VAL A 28 -4.69 -31.05 -24.00
CA VAL A 28 -3.79 -29.89 -23.86
C VAL A 28 -4.55 -28.70 -23.26
N SER A 29 -5.77 -28.44 -23.71
CA SER A 29 -6.60 -27.37 -23.15
C SER A 29 -6.90 -27.59 -21.67
N ASP A 30 -7.22 -28.82 -21.28
CA ASP A 30 -7.51 -29.20 -19.89
C ASP A 30 -6.26 -29.11 -18.99
N ALA A 31 -5.12 -29.58 -19.50
CA ALA A 31 -3.83 -29.48 -18.81
C ALA A 31 -3.41 -28.02 -18.59
N ILE A 32 -3.59 -27.14 -19.59
CA ILE A 32 -3.33 -25.70 -19.47
C ILE A 32 -4.30 -25.05 -18.47
N GLY A 33 -5.59 -25.42 -18.51
CA GLY A 33 -6.60 -24.91 -17.59
C GLY A 33 -6.26 -25.24 -16.13
N THR A 34 -5.89 -26.50 -15.87
CA THR A 34 -5.46 -26.95 -14.54
C THR A 34 -4.20 -26.22 -14.07
N ALA A 35 -3.18 -26.10 -14.92
CA ALA A 35 -1.96 -25.38 -14.56
C ALA A 35 -2.20 -23.88 -14.24
N ASN A 36 -3.16 -23.25 -14.92
CA ASN A 36 -3.56 -21.87 -14.63
C ASN A 36 -4.31 -21.76 -13.29
N LEU A 37 -5.21 -22.70 -13.01
CA LEU A 37 -5.93 -22.76 -11.74
C LEU A 37 -4.96 -22.94 -10.55
N ASP A 38 -3.99 -23.84 -10.68
CA ASP A 38 -2.97 -24.06 -9.65
C ASP A 38 -2.15 -22.81 -9.40
N ARG A 39 -1.78 -22.09 -10.47
CA ARG A 39 -1.05 -20.81 -10.36
C ARG A 39 -1.89 -19.74 -9.65
N GLU A 40 -3.16 -19.61 -10.00
CA GLU A 40 -4.07 -18.66 -9.37
C GLU A 40 -4.26 -18.97 -7.89
N LEU A 41 -4.47 -20.25 -7.54
CA LEU A 41 -4.59 -20.69 -6.15
C LEU A 41 -3.31 -20.40 -5.36
N ALA A 42 -2.14 -20.67 -5.93
CA ALA A 42 -0.86 -20.36 -5.31
C ALA A 42 -0.70 -18.85 -5.04
N ALA A 43 -1.06 -18.01 -6.02
CA ALA A 43 -1.01 -16.54 -5.86
C ALA A 43 -1.98 -16.04 -4.78
N GLN A 44 -3.18 -16.63 -4.69
CA GLN A 44 -4.15 -16.28 -3.64
C GLN A 44 -3.67 -16.66 -2.25
N LEU A 45 -3.07 -17.85 -2.09
CA LEU A 45 -2.50 -18.30 -0.82
C LEU A 45 -1.34 -17.40 -0.37
N GLU A 46 -0.45 -17.02 -1.29
CA GLU A 46 0.65 -16.09 -1.01
C GLU A 46 0.14 -14.71 -0.56
N LYS A 47 -0.90 -14.19 -1.23
CA LYS A 47 -1.55 -12.94 -0.86
C LYS A 47 -2.17 -13.02 0.55
N GLN A 48 -2.91 -14.08 0.86
CA GLN A 48 -3.52 -14.25 2.17
C GLN A 48 -2.47 -14.35 3.29
N ASN A 49 -1.40 -15.12 3.07
CA ASN A 49 -0.28 -15.20 4.02
C ASN A 49 0.38 -13.84 4.25
N THR A 50 0.50 -13.04 3.20
CA THR A 50 1.05 -11.69 3.29
C THR A 50 0.14 -10.74 4.08
N GLU A 51 -1.16 -10.74 3.82
CA GLU A 51 -2.14 -9.93 4.57
C GLU A 51 -2.15 -10.32 6.05
N GLN A 52 -2.13 -11.61 6.37
CA GLN A 52 -2.05 -12.08 7.75
C GLN A 52 -0.74 -11.67 8.44
N LEU A 53 0.39 -11.68 7.74
CA LEU A 53 1.64 -11.19 8.32
C LEU A 53 1.56 -9.69 8.62
N VAL A 54 1.01 -8.88 7.71
CA VAL A 54 0.87 -7.43 7.93
C VAL A 54 0.06 -7.14 9.20
N VAL A 55 -1.05 -7.88 9.42
CA VAL A 55 -1.85 -7.76 10.65
C VAL A 55 -1.02 -8.13 11.88
N LYS A 56 -0.31 -9.26 11.85
CA LYS A 56 0.57 -9.65 12.98
C LYS A 56 1.67 -8.64 13.27
N LEU A 57 2.26 -8.04 12.24
CA LEU A 57 3.28 -7.00 12.40
C LEU A 57 2.69 -5.73 13.01
N GLN A 58 1.44 -5.37 12.68
CA GLN A 58 0.74 -4.26 13.33
C GLN A 58 0.44 -4.55 14.79
N ASP A 59 0.00 -5.78 15.12
CA ASP A 59 -0.25 -6.19 16.49
C ASP A 59 1.03 -6.11 17.35
N VAL A 60 2.15 -6.64 16.81
CA VAL A 60 3.47 -6.55 17.44
C VAL A 60 3.91 -5.09 17.62
N PHE A 61 3.66 -4.23 16.63
CA PHE A 61 3.97 -2.81 16.75
C PHE A 61 3.21 -2.14 17.90
N ASN A 62 1.91 -2.43 18.02
CA ASN A 62 1.07 -1.87 19.08
C ASN A 62 1.48 -2.38 20.46
N GLU A 63 1.99 -3.61 20.56
CA GLU A 63 2.55 -4.15 21.80
C GLU A 63 3.85 -3.42 22.21
N MET A 64 4.67 -3.03 21.24
CA MET A 64 5.90 -2.26 21.48
C MET A 64 5.66 -0.78 21.80
N ASP A 65 4.63 -0.16 21.21
CA ASP A 65 4.25 1.24 21.46
C ASP A 65 3.41 1.39 22.74
N THR A 66 4.02 1.09 23.88
CA THR A 66 3.38 1.15 25.20
C THR A 66 2.88 2.55 25.59
N GLU A 67 3.38 3.59 24.92
CA GLU A 67 3.05 4.99 25.19
C GLU A 67 2.00 5.57 24.22
N ASP A 68 1.53 4.78 23.24
CA ASP A 68 0.58 5.18 22.18
C ASP A 68 1.00 6.48 21.48
N GLN A 69 2.30 6.62 21.20
CA GLN A 69 2.86 7.81 20.54
C GLN A 69 2.81 7.71 19.02
N GLY A 70 2.50 6.52 18.49
CA GLY A 70 2.51 6.21 17.07
C GLY A 70 3.91 5.91 16.52
N PHE A 71 4.92 5.78 17.38
CA PHE A 71 6.30 5.45 17.03
C PHE A 71 6.97 4.65 18.15
N VAL A 72 7.91 3.77 17.77
CA VAL A 72 8.70 2.96 18.68
C VAL A 72 10.13 3.50 18.70
N THR A 73 10.62 3.84 19.89
CA THR A 73 12.03 4.23 20.08
C THR A 73 12.95 3.03 20.14
N ILE A 74 14.25 3.22 19.89
CA ILE A 74 15.26 2.16 20.04
C ILE A 74 15.26 1.50 21.42
N ARG A 75 14.86 2.24 22.49
CA ARG A 75 14.80 1.68 23.85
C ARG A 75 13.64 0.69 23.97
N GLN A 76 12.43 1.10 23.59
CA GLN A 76 11.24 0.24 23.58
C GLN A 76 11.46 -1.00 22.70
N PHE A 77 12.05 -0.80 21.52
CA PHE A 77 12.39 -1.91 20.62
C PHE A 77 13.33 -2.92 21.29
N LYS A 78 14.41 -2.44 21.93
CA LYS A 78 15.35 -3.31 22.65
C LYS A 78 14.69 -4.05 23.80
N GLU A 79 13.83 -3.38 24.56
CA GLU A 79 13.12 -4.00 25.69
C GLU A 79 12.19 -5.11 25.20
N CYS A 80 11.47 -4.88 24.10
CA CYS A 80 10.56 -5.86 23.52
C CYS A 80 11.27 -7.04 22.82
N VAL A 81 12.37 -6.79 22.12
CA VAL A 81 13.14 -7.86 21.44
C VAL A 81 13.83 -8.81 22.42
N GLN A 82 13.98 -8.42 23.69
CA GLN A 82 14.46 -9.31 24.76
C GLN A 82 13.38 -10.28 25.24
N GLU A 83 12.11 -10.09 24.89
CA GLU A 83 11.04 -11.03 25.22
C GLU A 83 11.12 -12.26 24.30
N ASP A 84 11.10 -13.45 24.89
CA ASP A 84 11.27 -14.72 24.17
C ASP A 84 10.21 -14.94 23.06
N SER A 85 9.00 -14.42 23.26
CA SER A 85 7.88 -14.46 22.32
C SER A 85 8.19 -13.69 21.03
N LEU A 86 8.60 -12.41 21.16
CA LEU A 86 8.94 -11.53 20.07
C LEU A 86 10.26 -11.92 19.40
N ARG A 87 11.24 -12.38 20.18
CA ARG A 87 12.49 -12.91 19.64
C ARG A 87 12.24 -14.08 18.69
N SER A 88 11.38 -15.02 19.10
CA SER A 88 10.98 -16.16 18.27
C SER A 88 10.23 -15.71 17.02
N PHE A 89 9.41 -14.66 17.12
CA PHE A 89 8.71 -14.08 15.98
C PHE A 89 9.68 -13.45 14.96
N PHE A 90 10.65 -12.63 15.38
CA PHE A 90 11.67 -12.07 14.49
C PHE A 90 12.51 -13.16 13.82
N GLN A 91 12.90 -14.19 14.57
CA GLN A 91 13.60 -15.36 14.01
C GLN A 91 12.75 -16.10 12.97
N SER A 92 11.43 -16.21 13.17
CA SER A 92 10.52 -16.80 12.19
C SER A 92 10.41 -16.00 10.89
N LEU A 93 10.85 -14.75 10.89
CA LEU A 93 10.94 -13.86 9.73
C LEU A 93 12.36 -13.82 9.14
N ASP A 94 13.25 -14.73 9.57
CA ASP A 94 14.68 -14.75 9.22
C ASP A 94 15.43 -13.45 9.60
N LEU A 95 14.91 -12.71 10.58
CA LEU A 95 15.55 -11.53 11.13
C LEU A 95 16.38 -11.94 12.34
N ASN A 96 17.63 -11.47 12.43
CA ASN A 96 18.48 -11.76 13.57
C ASN A 96 18.26 -10.73 14.69
N PRO A 97 17.62 -11.11 15.82
CA PRO A 97 17.41 -10.21 16.95
C PRO A 97 18.66 -10.03 17.84
N ASP A 98 19.76 -10.74 17.59
CA ASP A 98 20.97 -10.70 18.43
C ASP A 98 21.66 -9.33 18.45
N ASP A 99 21.48 -8.54 17.39
CA ASP A 99 21.90 -7.13 17.31
C ASP A 99 20.68 -6.24 17.06
N PRO A 100 19.91 -5.89 18.12
CA PRO A 100 18.70 -5.10 18.00
C PRO A 100 19.00 -3.67 17.51
N ASP A 101 20.22 -3.15 17.71
CA ASP A 101 20.63 -1.84 17.19
C ASP A 101 20.71 -1.86 15.65
N THR A 102 21.36 -2.90 15.10
CA THR A 102 21.48 -3.03 13.65
C THR A 102 20.15 -3.40 13.01
N LEU A 103 19.37 -4.26 13.65
CA LEU A 103 18.02 -4.59 13.19
C LEU A 103 17.13 -3.35 13.15
N PHE A 104 17.07 -2.55 14.21
CA PHE A 104 16.28 -1.31 14.23
C PHE A 104 16.71 -0.34 13.13
N ARG A 105 18.01 -0.14 12.93
CA ARG A 105 18.53 0.70 11.84
C ARG A 105 18.17 0.18 10.45
N SER A 106 18.06 -1.14 10.28
CA SER A 106 17.65 -1.73 9.01
C SER A 106 16.15 -1.59 8.74
N LEU A 107 15.34 -1.43 9.80
CA LEU A 107 13.90 -1.19 9.71
C LEU A 107 13.57 0.30 9.50
N ALA A 108 14.32 1.20 10.15
CA ALA A 108 14.15 2.64 10.02
C ALA A 108 14.67 3.14 8.65
N LEU A 109 13.75 3.38 7.71
CA LEU A 109 14.07 3.75 6.33
C LEU A 109 14.64 5.16 6.20
N ASP A 110 14.31 6.05 7.13
CA ASP A 110 14.73 7.45 7.13
C ASP A 110 15.95 7.74 8.03
N GLY A 111 16.49 6.71 8.69
CA GLY A 111 17.64 6.84 9.59
C GLY A 111 17.35 7.65 10.85
N THR A 112 16.07 7.85 11.20
CA THR A 112 15.68 8.49 12.45
C THR A 112 15.87 7.54 13.65
N LYS A 113 15.68 8.07 14.86
CA LYS A 113 15.74 7.31 16.12
C LYS A 113 14.38 6.76 16.56
N GLU A 114 13.37 6.95 15.72
CA GLU A 114 11.98 6.60 15.92
C GLU A 114 11.58 5.69 14.76
N LEU A 115 10.72 4.72 15.02
CA LEU A 115 10.25 3.79 14.00
C LEU A 115 8.73 3.88 13.97
N ASP A 116 8.16 4.36 12.88
CA ASP A 116 6.70 4.41 12.74
C ASP A 116 6.11 3.04 12.33
N ALA A 117 4.80 2.84 12.56
CA ALA A 117 4.14 1.57 12.26
C ALA A 117 4.27 1.13 10.80
N GLY A 118 4.25 2.10 9.88
CA GLY A 118 4.44 1.86 8.45
C GLY A 118 5.86 1.42 8.15
N GLU A 119 6.86 2.12 8.70
CA GLU A 119 8.27 1.76 8.54
C GLU A 119 8.59 0.39 9.14
N PHE A 120 8.05 0.06 10.32
CA PHE A 120 8.22 -1.25 10.94
C PHE A 120 7.69 -2.38 10.05
N VAL A 121 6.42 -2.29 9.63
CA VAL A 121 5.77 -3.31 8.79
C VAL A 121 6.53 -3.47 7.48
N VAL A 122 6.81 -2.36 6.82
CA VAL A 122 7.56 -2.33 5.57
C VAL A 122 8.95 -2.93 5.73
N GLY A 123 9.70 -2.49 6.74
CA GLY A 123 11.07 -2.91 6.98
C GLY A 123 11.13 -4.42 7.20
N CYS A 124 10.22 -4.96 8.01
CA CYS A 124 10.12 -6.39 8.27
C CYS A 124 9.80 -7.17 6.99
N MET A 125 8.86 -6.69 6.17
CA MET A 125 8.53 -7.33 4.89
C MET A 125 9.68 -7.25 3.89
N ALA A 126 10.41 -6.13 3.83
CA ALA A 126 11.52 -5.91 2.92
C ALA A 126 12.71 -6.83 3.22
N LEU A 127 12.99 -7.02 4.52
CA LEU A 127 14.05 -7.90 4.98
C LEU A 127 13.68 -9.38 4.79
N ARG A 128 12.41 -9.76 5.00
CA ARG A 128 11.91 -11.14 4.77
C ARG A 128 11.96 -11.55 3.29
N ASP A 129 11.40 -10.73 2.40
CA ASP A 129 11.11 -11.16 1.02
C ASP A 129 12.24 -10.85 0.02
N GLY A 130 13.34 -10.24 0.47
CA GLY A 130 14.43 -9.82 -0.42
C GLY A 130 13.95 -8.82 -1.47
N ALA A 131 13.95 -7.53 -1.14
CA ALA A 131 13.78 -6.40 -2.05
C ALA A 131 12.43 -6.25 -2.81
N ARG A 132 11.49 -7.21 -2.79
CA ARG A 132 10.16 -7.05 -3.44
C ARG A 132 9.17 -6.19 -2.65
N ALA A 133 9.19 -6.23 -1.31
CA ALA A 133 8.29 -5.41 -0.50
C ALA A 133 8.65 -3.90 -0.48
N VAL A 134 9.90 -3.57 -0.82
CA VAL A 134 10.41 -2.18 -0.87
C VAL A 134 9.63 -1.31 -1.85
N ASN A 135 9.13 -1.86 -2.95
CA ASN A 135 8.38 -1.07 -3.94
C ASN A 135 6.99 -0.65 -3.45
N LEU A 136 6.24 -1.54 -2.80
CA LEU A 136 4.90 -1.21 -2.30
C LEU A 136 4.98 -0.26 -1.09
N ALA A 137 5.98 -0.49 -0.27
CA ALA A 137 6.35 0.37 0.84
C ALA A 137 6.71 1.79 0.44
N SER A 138 7.59 1.94 -0.56
CA SER A 138 7.99 3.22 -1.09
C SER A 138 6.76 3.97 -1.62
N LEU A 139 5.86 3.25 -2.30
CA LEU A 139 4.59 3.80 -2.79
C LEU A 139 3.69 4.30 -1.64
N SER A 140 3.56 3.53 -0.55
CA SER A 140 2.77 3.89 0.63
C SER A 140 3.36 5.12 1.36
N GLN A 141 4.69 5.16 1.50
CA GLN A 141 5.41 6.26 2.11
C GLN A 141 5.29 7.54 1.28
N ASP A 142 5.44 7.43 -0.05
CA ASP A 142 5.21 8.55 -0.96
C ASP A 142 3.77 9.07 -0.86
N ASN A 143 2.79 8.18 -0.74
CA ASN A 143 1.39 8.56 -0.57
C ASN A 143 1.15 9.29 0.76
N ARG A 144 1.73 8.80 1.88
CA ARG A 144 1.67 9.50 3.19
C ARG A 144 2.31 10.88 3.13
N ARG A 145 3.48 11.01 2.50
CA ARG A 145 4.17 12.30 2.29
C ARG A 145 3.31 13.25 1.46
N MET A 146 2.70 12.76 0.38
CA MET A 146 1.76 13.52 -0.45
C MET A 146 0.56 14.01 0.35
N LEU A 147 -0.07 13.15 1.16
CA LEU A 147 -1.21 13.51 1.99
C LEU A 147 -0.86 14.57 3.05
N LYS A 148 0.31 14.45 3.69
CA LYS A 148 0.80 15.45 4.65
C LYS A 148 1.05 16.81 3.99
N SER A 149 1.65 16.81 2.80
CA SER A 149 1.87 18.02 2.01
C SER A 149 0.54 18.66 1.58
N LEU A 150 -0.41 17.86 1.08
CA LEU A 150 -1.74 18.33 0.69
C LEU A 150 -2.49 18.97 1.86
N ARG A 151 -2.46 18.34 3.04
CA ARG A 151 -3.09 18.89 4.26
C ARG A 151 -2.49 20.23 4.64
N THR A 152 -1.17 20.35 4.55
CA THR A 152 -0.45 21.60 4.86
C THR A 152 -0.82 22.70 3.86
N SER A 153 -0.82 22.40 2.56
CA SER A 153 -1.24 23.35 1.52
C SER A 153 -2.69 23.81 1.71
N PHE A 154 -3.59 22.89 2.07
CA PHE A 154 -5.00 23.21 2.32
C PHE A 154 -5.17 24.14 3.52
N GLN A 155 -4.45 23.89 4.63
CA GLN A 155 -4.45 24.77 5.79
C GLN A 155 -3.93 26.17 5.47
N VAL A 156 -2.84 26.27 4.69
CA VAL A 156 -2.30 27.56 4.25
C VAL A 156 -3.29 28.29 3.35
N ALA A 157 -3.94 27.59 2.42
CA ALA A 157 -4.96 28.18 1.55
C ALA A 157 -6.16 28.71 2.34
N HIS A 158 -6.67 27.93 3.31
CA HIS A 158 -7.76 28.37 4.18
C HIS A 158 -7.38 29.61 5.00
N ALA A 159 -6.19 29.61 5.62
CA ALA A 159 -5.73 30.75 6.40
C ALA A 159 -5.58 32.03 5.55
N ARG A 160 -5.23 31.90 4.26
CA ARG A 160 -5.19 33.03 3.33
C ARG A 160 -6.58 33.52 2.95
N LEU A 161 -7.53 32.63 2.71
CA LEU A 161 -8.93 32.99 2.43
C LEU A 161 -9.58 33.72 3.61
N ASP A 162 -9.40 33.21 4.83
CA ASP A 162 -9.92 33.86 6.04
C ASP A 162 -9.34 35.27 6.25
N ARG A 163 -8.06 35.46 5.90
CA ARG A 163 -7.43 36.79 5.94
C ARG A 163 -8.06 37.75 4.93
N ILE A 164 -8.28 37.29 3.69
CA ILE A 164 -8.91 38.09 2.63
C ILE A 164 -10.32 38.51 3.04
N ASP A 165 -11.12 37.57 3.54
CA ASP A 165 -12.50 37.81 3.95
C ASP A 165 -12.58 38.87 5.08
N ARG A 166 -11.69 38.75 6.07
CA ARG A 166 -11.56 39.76 7.14
C ARG A 166 -11.16 41.13 6.60
N THR A 167 -10.21 41.21 5.67
CA THR A 167 -9.81 42.49 5.08
C THR A 167 -10.93 43.13 4.27
N LEU A 168 -11.68 42.35 3.50
CA LEU A 168 -12.83 42.85 2.74
C LEU A 168 -13.94 43.36 3.66
N LEU A 169 -14.24 42.65 4.75
CA LEU A 169 -15.22 43.10 5.75
C LEU A 169 -14.77 44.41 6.44
N THR A 170 -13.47 44.58 6.70
CA THR A 170 -12.96 45.83 7.27
C THR A 170 -12.98 47.00 6.28
N MET A 171 -12.70 46.73 4.99
CA MET A 171 -12.77 47.74 3.93
C MET A 171 -14.22 48.18 3.68
N ALA A 172 -15.16 47.24 3.58
CA ALA A 172 -16.59 47.53 3.40
C ALA A 172 -17.18 48.35 4.57
N ARG A 173 -16.75 48.06 5.82
CA ARG A 173 -17.13 48.89 6.99
C ARG A 173 -16.57 50.30 6.92
N SER A 174 -15.36 50.48 6.39
CA SER A 174 -14.74 51.81 6.26
C SER A 174 -15.40 52.66 5.16
N GLU A 175 -15.83 52.05 4.06
CA GLU A 175 -16.55 52.71 2.96
C GLU A 175 -17.97 53.12 3.35
N SER A 176 -18.68 52.29 4.13
CA SER A 176 -20.01 52.64 4.66
C SER A 176 -19.97 53.80 5.67
N ALA A 177 -18.81 54.06 6.30
CA ALA A 177 -18.64 55.17 7.22
C ALA A 177 -18.29 56.50 6.50
N SER A 178 -17.94 56.46 5.21
CA SER A 178 -17.58 57.65 4.41
C SER A 178 -18.66 58.12 3.43
N ALA A 179 -19.83 57.49 3.39
CA ALA A 179 -20.93 57.93 2.54
C ALA A 179 -21.58 59.22 3.10
N PRO A 180 -21.55 60.36 2.36
CA PRO A 180 -22.15 61.60 2.84
C PRO A 180 -23.68 61.50 2.83
N SER A 181 -24.30 61.93 3.92
CA SER A 181 -25.75 62.00 4.11
C SER A 181 -26.42 62.77 2.95
N PRO A 182 -27.53 62.28 2.36
CA PRO A 182 -28.29 63.07 1.42
C PRO A 182 -28.96 64.20 2.20
N LEU A 183 -28.52 65.44 1.94
CA LEU A 183 -29.20 66.65 2.37
C LEU A 183 -30.61 66.62 1.75
N ARG A 184 -31.60 66.17 2.53
CA ARG A 184 -33.01 66.42 2.23
C ARG A 184 -33.33 67.83 2.67
N ASP A 185 -33.66 68.64 1.68
CA ASP A 185 -34.47 69.84 1.81
C ASP A 185 -35.60 69.64 2.81
N GLU A 186 -35.72 70.55 3.78
CA GLU A 186 -37.03 70.81 4.38
C GLU A 186 -37.22 72.32 4.56
N PHE A 187 -37.92 72.84 3.57
CA PHE A 187 -38.59 74.13 3.52
C PHE A 187 -39.74 74.10 4.55
N THR A 188 -39.71 74.93 5.59
CA THR A 188 -40.93 75.30 6.33
C THR A 188 -40.76 76.64 7.06
N ILE A 189 -41.23 77.72 6.45
CA ILE A 189 -41.94 78.84 7.11
C ILE A 189 -43.11 79.21 6.21
#